data_AF-A0A2D5XEJ8-F1
#
_entry.id   AF-A0A2D5XEJ8-F1
#
_cell.length_a   1.000
_cell.length_b   1.000
_cell.length_c   1.000
_cell.angle_alpha   90.00
_cell.angle_beta   90.00
_cell.angle_gamma   90.00
#
_symmetry.space_group_name_H-M   'P 1'
#
loop_
_entity.id
_entity.type
_entity.pdbx_description
1 polymer ?
#
loop_
_entity_poly.entity_id
_entity_poly.type
_entity_poly.pdbx_seq_one_letter_code
_entity_poly.pdbx_strand_id
1 'polypeptide(L)'
;MHVGKRGQVSESTFIYVIVLVIVGVILTIGYNLVSSSKDKIDKADLILLKNQITFDIENIGKDYRTFIKKSYSLPALAELCLVDLNQKNKILESELANYYPLMRDSIDSDIRKNAFVISDSVFESYFVGEIELNHYPHFKCFKPENNKIEMGIEGLGNKALILSEFVASVDLNPEEEIELVSTDGVIKLIIPKGTTAAIDSRPVNRISIEIVETPATLDAEQKASDIHNFKPSGAVFRNKIELIRKYDSSVVTGCPESLVWYQRHEDGSLKAEIPSKEINCEAHEVTFEIDSFSFGYIGTPPCGNNICETGENHNNCPQDCAECELINAYLKQEEAVEDEQVALVVIGENCNNKQVTFVVKEDDVLGDDSVEANPEQAAFIGNKATTLWTAELDKVGFLNKYPEYYFVA
;
A
#
# COMPACT_ATOMS: atom_id res chain seq x y z
N MET A 1 -39.78 -92.23 -33.70
CA MET A 1 -40.86 -91.28 -33.33
C MET A 1 -40.40 -90.52 -32.09
N HIS A 2 -39.85 -89.32 -32.26
CA HIS A 2 -39.43 -88.47 -31.14
C HIS A 2 -40.55 -87.50 -30.81
N VAL A 3 -41.16 -87.67 -29.64
CA VAL A 3 -42.16 -86.75 -29.09
C VAL A 3 -41.42 -85.56 -28.50
N GLY A 4 -41.42 -84.44 -29.22
CA GLY A 4 -40.85 -83.18 -28.75
C GLY A 4 -41.61 -82.65 -27.53
N LYS A 5 -40.92 -82.58 -26.39
CA LYS A 5 -41.41 -81.91 -25.19
C LYS A 5 -41.61 -80.43 -25.51
N ARG A 6 -42.86 -79.98 -25.59
CA ARG A 6 -43.19 -78.55 -25.63
C ARG A 6 -42.76 -77.95 -24.29
N GLY A 7 -41.72 -77.13 -24.31
CA GLY A 7 -41.25 -76.42 -23.12
C GLY A 7 -42.33 -75.46 -22.64
N GLN A 8 -43.00 -75.80 -21.55
CA GLN A 8 -43.69 -74.80 -20.73
C GLN A 8 -42.60 -73.92 -20.15
N VAL A 9 -42.42 -72.73 -20.73
CA VAL A 9 -41.75 -71.63 -20.05
C VAL A 9 -42.48 -71.44 -18.73
N SER A 10 -41.80 -71.64 -17.60
CA SER A 10 -42.45 -71.55 -16.31
C SER A 10 -42.99 -70.13 -16.13
N GLU A 11 -44.23 -70.02 -15.69
CA GLU A 11 -44.94 -68.75 -15.44
C GLU A 11 -44.10 -67.77 -14.60
N SER A 12 -43.23 -68.31 -13.74
CA SER A 12 -42.23 -67.56 -12.98
C SER A 12 -41.20 -66.81 -13.83
N THR A 13 -40.73 -67.34 -14.96
CA THR A 13 -39.71 -66.70 -15.81
C THR A 13 -40.23 -65.38 -16.40
N PHE A 14 -41.50 -65.34 -16.79
CA PHE A 14 -42.11 -64.14 -17.37
C PHE A 14 -42.21 -63.00 -16.34
N ILE A 15 -42.54 -63.33 -15.09
CA ILE A 15 -42.60 -62.35 -14.00
C ILE A 15 -41.21 -61.73 -13.74
N TYR A 16 -40.14 -62.53 -13.72
CA TYR A 16 -38.78 -62.01 -13.54
C TYR A 16 -38.35 -61.06 -14.67
N VAL A 17 -38.74 -61.33 -15.92
CA VAL A 17 -38.46 -60.43 -17.04
C VAL A 17 -39.18 -59.09 -16.87
N ILE A 18 -40.46 -59.10 -16.48
CA ILE A 18 -41.22 -57.86 -16.24
C ILE A 18 -40.60 -57.06 -15.09
N VAL A 19 -40.22 -57.71 -13.99
CA VAL A 19 -39.58 -57.03 -12.84
C VAL A 19 -38.27 -56.40 -13.26
N LEU A 20 -37.43 -57.08 -14.05
CA LEU A 20 -36.19 -56.51 -14.57
C LEU A 20 -36.42 -55.30 -15.48
N VAL A 21 -37.45 -55.35 -16.33
CA VAL A 21 -37.82 -54.21 -17.18
C VAL A 21 -38.28 -53.03 -16.33
N ILE A 22 -39.13 -53.26 -15.32
CA ILE A 22 -39.62 -52.20 -14.42
C ILE A 22 -38.46 -51.58 -13.63
N VAL A 23 -37.58 -52.40 -13.06
CA VAL A 23 -36.39 -51.92 -12.34
C VAL A 23 -35.47 -51.14 -13.27
N GLY A 24 -35.26 -51.61 -14.50
CA GLY A 24 -34.48 -50.90 -15.52
C GLY A 24 -35.06 -49.53 -15.86
N VAL A 25 -36.38 -49.43 -16.02
CA VAL A 25 -37.07 -48.16 -16.29
C VAL A 25 -36.95 -47.21 -15.09
N ILE A 26 -37.19 -47.70 -13.87
CA ILE A 26 -37.07 -46.88 -12.65
C ILE A 26 -35.64 -46.36 -12.48
N LEU A 27 -34.62 -47.20 -12.68
CA LEU A 27 -33.23 -46.80 -12.59
C LEU A 27 -32.87 -45.77 -13.67
N THR A 28 -33.36 -45.94 -14.89
CA THR A 28 -33.10 -44.98 -16.00
C THR A 28 -33.74 -43.63 -15.71
N ILE A 29 -35.00 -43.60 -15.25
CA ILE A 29 -35.70 -42.36 -14.88
C ILE A 29 -35.01 -41.70 -13.67
N GLY A 30 -34.67 -42.49 -12.65
CA GLY A 30 -33.97 -42.00 -11.45
C GLY A 30 -32.62 -41.40 -11.80
N TYR A 31 -31.85 -42.06 -12.66
CA TYR A 31 -30.55 -41.56 -13.14
C TYR A 31 -30.70 -40.24 -13.91
N ASN A 32 -31.64 -40.15 -14.86
CA ASN A 32 -31.88 -38.93 -15.63
C ASN A 32 -32.39 -37.76 -14.78
N LEU A 33 -33.20 -38.02 -13.76
CA LEU A 33 -33.64 -36.98 -12.82
C LEU A 33 -32.48 -36.48 -11.96
N VAL A 34 -31.61 -37.38 -11.50
CA VAL A 34 -30.44 -37.01 -10.69
C VAL A 34 -29.41 -36.25 -11.52
N SER A 35 -29.13 -36.68 -12.76
CA SER A 35 -28.19 -35.99 -13.65
C SER A 35 -28.70 -34.61 -14.03
N SER A 36 -29.95 -34.50 -14.48
CA SER A 36 -30.55 -33.21 -14.83
C SER A 36 -30.71 -32.25 -13.65
N SER A 37 -30.80 -32.77 -12.41
CA SER A 37 -30.81 -31.95 -11.21
C SER A 37 -29.43 -31.40 -10.88
N LYS A 38 -28.35 -32.18 -11.10
CA LYS A 38 -26.97 -31.70 -10.95
C LYS A 38 -26.69 -30.54 -11.90
N ASP A 39 -27.03 -30.69 -13.18
CA ASP A 39 -26.83 -29.63 -14.19
C ASP A 39 -27.58 -28.33 -13.83
N LYS A 40 -28.74 -28.43 -13.17
CA LYS A 40 -29.52 -27.26 -12.73
C LYS A 40 -28.93 -26.60 -11.49
N ILE A 41 -28.45 -27.39 -10.54
CA ILE A 41 -27.80 -26.89 -9.32
C ILE A 41 -26.53 -26.15 -9.71
N ASP A 42 -25.71 -26.74 -10.59
CA ASP A 42 -24.47 -26.12 -11.07
C ASP A 42 -24.76 -24.77 -11.75
N LYS A 43 -25.82 -24.65 -12.55
CA LYS A 43 -26.20 -23.38 -13.17
C LYS A 43 -26.63 -22.31 -12.17
N ALA A 44 -27.36 -22.67 -11.11
CA ALA A 44 -27.77 -21.71 -10.09
C ALA A 44 -26.55 -21.17 -9.33
N ASP A 45 -25.61 -22.05 -8.97
CA ASP A 45 -24.37 -21.67 -8.30
C ASP A 45 -23.49 -20.77 -9.17
N LEU A 46 -23.43 -21.03 -10.49
CA LEU A 46 -22.70 -20.19 -11.44
C LEU A 46 -23.33 -18.81 -11.63
N ILE A 47 -24.66 -18.70 -11.57
CA ILE A 47 -25.36 -17.40 -11.58
C ILE A 47 -25.04 -16.61 -10.30
N LEU A 48 -25.03 -17.28 -9.15
CA LEU A 48 -24.66 -16.65 -7.87
C LEU A 48 -23.21 -16.18 -7.90
N LEU A 49 -22.29 -17.02 -8.35
CA LEU A 49 -20.88 -16.69 -8.54
C LEU A 49 -20.71 -15.44 -9.41
N LYS A 50 -21.35 -15.42 -10.59
CA LYS A 50 -21.32 -14.27 -11.49
C LYS A 50 -21.78 -13.00 -10.79
N ASN A 51 -22.95 -13.03 -10.15
CA ASN A 51 -23.54 -11.86 -9.53
C ASN A 51 -22.67 -11.34 -8.37
N GLN A 52 -22.11 -12.24 -7.56
CA GLN A 52 -21.24 -11.88 -6.44
C GLN A 52 -19.93 -11.25 -6.92
N ILE A 53 -19.24 -11.89 -7.87
CA ILE A 53 -17.99 -11.36 -8.40
C ILE A 53 -18.20 -10.01 -9.10
N THR A 54 -19.26 -9.88 -9.89
CA THR A 54 -19.59 -8.61 -10.58
C THR A 54 -19.84 -7.51 -9.55
N PHE A 55 -20.67 -7.79 -8.53
CA PHE A 55 -20.96 -6.83 -7.47
C PHE A 55 -19.71 -6.43 -6.68
N ASP A 56 -18.88 -7.40 -6.28
CA ASP A 56 -17.68 -7.13 -5.51
C ASP A 56 -16.67 -6.30 -6.33
N ILE A 57 -16.42 -6.64 -7.60
CA ILE A 57 -15.52 -5.88 -8.49
C ILE A 57 -16.06 -4.47 -8.76
N GLU A 58 -17.35 -4.32 -9.05
CA GLU A 58 -17.93 -3.00 -9.35
C GLU A 58 -18.00 -2.07 -8.13
N ASN A 59 -18.15 -2.62 -6.93
CA ASN A 59 -18.17 -1.82 -5.70
C ASN A 59 -16.75 -1.51 -5.25
N ILE A 60 -15.92 -2.54 -5.04
CA ILE A 60 -14.54 -2.37 -4.57
C ILE A 60 -13.73 -1.57 -5.60
N GLY A 61 -13.96 -1.80 -6.90
CA GLY A 61 -13.27 -1.08 -7.97
C GLY A 61 -13.47 0.44 -7.94
N LYS A 62 -14.53 0.95 -7.30
CA LYS A 62 -14.78 2.40 -7.11
C LYS A 62 -14.07 2.95 -5.87
N ASP A 63 -13.87 2.10 -4.87
CA ASP A 63 -13.25 2.47 -3.60
C ASP A 63 -11.73 2.37 -3.76
N TYR A 64 -11.10 3.45 -4.23
CA TYR A 64 -9.66 3.54 -4.44
C TYR A 64 -8.89 3.05 -3.20
N ARG A 65 -7.89 2.18 -3.39
CA ARG A 65 -7.03 1.61 -2.33
C ARG A 65 -7.80 0.83 -1.26
N THR A 66 -8.92 0.23 -1.64
CA THR A 66 -9.63 -0.70 -0.76
C THR A 66 -9.30 -2.12 -1.16
N PHE A 67 -8.58 -2.84 -0.31
CA PHE A 67 -8.31 -4.26 -0.48
C PHE A 67 -9.27 -5.11 0.36
N ILE A 68 -9.91 -6.09 -0.27
CA ILE A 68 -10.73 -7.09 0.41
C ILE A 68 -10.37 -8.49 -0.09
N LYS A 69 -10.23 -9.42 0.85
CA LYS A 69 -10.12 -10.85 0.55
C LYS A 69 -11.52 -11.46 0.43
N LYS A 70 -11.84 -12.08 -0.70
CA LYS A 70 -13.14 -12.73 -0.94
C LYS A 70 -12.98 -14.22 -1.18
N SER A 71 -14.01 -14.97 -0.76
CA SER A 71 -14.12 -16.41 -0.99
C SER A 71 -15.41 -16.70 -1.74
N TYR A 72 -15.31 -17.43 -2.85
CA TYR A 72 -16.45 -17.75 -3.71
C TYR A 72 -16.63 -19.26 -3.84
N SER A 73 -17.88 -19.71 -3.87
CA SER A 73 -18.20 -21.13 -4.13
C SER A 73 -17.99 -21.44 -5.61
N LEU A 74 -17.27 -22.54 -5.89
CA LEU A 74 -17.01 -22.99 -7.25
C LEU A 74 -17.08 -24.53 -7.30
N PRO A 75 -17.73 -25.14 -8.32
CA PRO A 75 -17.80 -26.59 -8.46
C PRO A 75 -16.42 -27.24 -8.47
N ALA A 76 -16.26 -28.41 -7.83
CA ALA A 76 -14.97 -29.06 -7.55
C ALA A 76 -14.04 -29.25 -8.76
N LEU A 77 -14.59 -29.41 -9.96
CA LEU A 77 -13.85 -29.66 -11.20
C LEU A 77 -13.84 -28.44 -12.14
N ALA A 78 -14.46 -27.34 -11.73
CA ALA A 78 -14.43 -26.09 -12.49
C ALA A 78 -13.27 -25.22 -12.02
N GLU A 79 -12.74 -24.42 -12.92
CA GLU A 79 -11.81 -23.33 -12.61
C GLU A 79 -12.39 -22.00 -13.11
N LEU A 80 -12.11 -20.92 -12.38
CA LEU A 80 -12.47 -19.57 -12.77
C LEU A 80 -11.25 -18.87 -13.35
N CYS A 81 -11.25 -18.55 -14.63
CA CYS A 81 -10.23 -17.76 -15.28
C CYS A 81 -10.67 -16.30 -15.42
N LEU A 82 -9.89 -15.38 -14.87
CA LEU A 82 -10.05 -13.93 -15.00
C LEU A 82 -9.00 -13.38 -15.96
N VAL A 83 -9.39 -12.42 -16.80
CA VAL A 83 -8.59 -11.91 -17.92
C VAL A 83 -8.58 -10.38 -17.92
N ASP A 84 -7.41 -9.75 -17.99
CA ASP A 84 -7.31 -8.30 -18.17
C ASP A 84 -7.47 -7.94 -19.65
N LEU A 85 -8.67 -7.48 -20.04
CA LEU A 85 -8.98 -7.13 -21.42
C LEU A 85 -8.15 -5.96 -21.95
N ASN A 86 -7.58 -5.11 -21.08
CA ASN A 86 -6.69 -4.02 -21.49
C ASN A 86 -5.33 -4.54 -21.99
N GLN A 87 -4.99 -5.78 -21.65
CA GLN A 87 -3.77 -6.47 -22.09
C GLN A 87 -4.05 -7.54 -23.16
N LYS A 88 -5.20 -7.47 -23.85
CA LYS A 88 -5.66 -8.46 -24.86
C LYS A 88 -4.56 -8.95 -25.80
N ASN A 89 -3.79 -8.04 -26.41
CA ASN A 89 -2.74 -8.42 -27.37
C ASN A 89 -1.65 -9.29 -26.73
N LYS A 90 -1.19 -8.93 -25.53
CA LYS A 90 -0.18 -9.70 -24.78
C LYS A 90 -0.70 -11.08 -24.38
N ILE A 91 -1.99 -11.19 -24.06
CA ILE A 91 -2.64 -12.47 -23.74
C ILE A 91 -2.68 -13.37 -24.98
N LEU A 92 -3.08 -12.83 -26.14
CA LEU A 92 -3.17 -13.60 -27.39
C LEU A 92 -1.81 -14.05 -27.93
N GLU A 93 -0.75 -13.29 -27.63
CA GLU A 93 0.65 -13.65 -27.91
C GLU A 93 1.19 -14.73 -26.95
N SER A 94 0.57 -14.93 -25.79
CA SER A 94 1.01 -15.91 -24.81
C SER A 94 0.72 -17.34 -25.27
N GLU A 95 1.73 -18.22 -25.18
CA GLU A 95 1.53 -19.65 -25.37
C GLU A 95 0.55 -20.25 -24.34
N LEU A 96 0.41 -19.61 -23.16
CA LEU A 96 -0.50 -20.07 -22.12
C LEU A 96 -1.97 -19.94 -22.53
N ALA A 97 -2.31 -18.98 -23.40
CA ALA A 97 -3.67 -18.84 -23.91
C ALA A 97 -4.07 -20.01 -24.83
N ASN A 98 -3.11 -20.73 -25.42
CA ASN A 98 -3.39 -21.88 -26.30
C ASN A 98 -3.94 -23.10 -25.53
N TYR A 99 -3.71 -23.18 -24.21
CA TYR A 99 -4.33 -24.21 -23.38
C TYR A 99 -5.83 -23.99 -23.18
N TYR A 100 -6.34 -22.80 -23.54
CA TYR A 100 -7.71 -22.37 -23.31
C TYR A 100 -8.36 -21.85 -24.60
N PRO A 101 -8.60 -22.71 -25.60
CA PRO A 101 -9.05 -22.28 -26.92
C PRO A 101 -10.36 -21.48 -26.88
N LEU A 102 -11.35 -21.90 -26.08
CA LEU A 102 -12.62 -21.18 -25.96
C LEU A 102 -12.47 -19.78 -25.33
N MET A 103 -11.55 -19.65 -24.36
CA MET A 103 -11.24 -18.35 -23.76
C MET A 103 -10.51 -17.46 -24.78
N ARG A 104 -9.50 -18.01 -25.46
CA ARG A 104 -8.72 -17.33 -26.50
C ARG A 104 -9.63 -16.83 -27.63
N ASP A 105 -10.53 -17.66 -28.13
CA ASP A 105 -11.49 -17.31 -29.18
C ASP A 105 -12.45 -16.20 -28.70
N SER A 106 -12.90 -16.25 -27.45
CA SER A 106 -13.73 -15.20 -26.87
C SER A 106 -12.99 -13.86 -26.75
N ILE A 107 -11.71 -13.88 -26.40
CA ILE A 107 -10.87 -12.68 -26.32
C ILE A 107 -10.61 -12.12 -27.73
N ASP A 108 -10.27 -12.98 -28.69
CA ASP A 108 -9.96 -12.60 -30.07
C ASP A 108 -11.18 -11.97 -30.77
N SER A 109 -12.36 -12.55 -30.59
CA SER A 109 -13.64 -12.09 -31.15
C SER A 109 -14.15 -10.74 -30.60
N ASP A 110 -13.41 -10.10 -29.70
CA ASP A 110 -13.72 -8.77 -29.13
C ASP A 110 -15.02 -8.72 -28.34
N ILE A 111 -15.48 -9.90 -27.87
CA ILE A 111 -16.55 -9.98 -26.92
C ILE A 111 -15.98 -9.53 -25.58
N ARG A 112 -16.55 -8.47 -24.99
CA ARG A 112 -16.17 -7.94 -23.66
C ARG A 112 -16.53 -8.92 -22.54
N LYS A 113 -15.88 -10.08 -22.49
CA LYS A 113 -16.00 -11.09 -21.44
C LYS A 113 -14.62 -11.35 -20.87
N ASN A 114 -14.53 -11.25 -19.55
CA ASN A 114 -13.26 -11.30 -18.82
C ASN A 114 -13.27 -12.28 -17.65
N ALA A 115 -14.38 -12.98 -17.43
CA ALA A 115 -14.46 -14.09 -16.50
C ALA A 115 -14.99 -15.33 -17.23
N PHE A 116 -14.28 -16.43 -17.08
CA PHE A 116 -14.56 -17.70 -17.75
C PHE A 116 -14.59 -18.81 -16.70
N VAL A 117 -15.70 -19.52 -16.58
CA VAL A 117 -15.77 -20.72 -15.76
C VAL A 117 -15.65 -21.92 -16.69
N ILE A 118 -14.57 -22.68 -16.50
CA ILE A 118 -14.15 -23.75 -17.38
C ILE A 118 -14.15 -25.07 -16.60
N SER A 119 -14.83 -26.08 -17.13
CA SER A 119 -14.75 -27.48 -16.67
C SER A 119 -14.91 -28.42 -17.87
N ASP A 120 -14.79 -29.74 -17.64
CA ASP A 120 -14.98 -30.75 -18.69
C ASP A 120 -16.39 -30.71 -19.34
N SER A 121 -17.40 -30.23 -18.60
CA SER A 121 -18.80 -30.23 -19.04
C SER A 121 -19.44 -28.85 -19.11
N VAL A 122 -18.78 -27.82 -18.57
CA VAL A 122 -19.35 -26.47 -18.45
C VAL A 122 -18.36 -25.44 -18.96
N PHE A 123 -18.84 -24.60 -19.88
CA PHE A 123 -18.15 -23.39 -20.30
C PHE A 123 -19.13 -22.23 -20.20
N GLU A 124 -18.92 -21.37 -19.22
CA GLU A 124 -19.69 -20.14 -19.05
C GLU A 124 -18.76 -18.94 -19.05
N SER A 125 -19.24 -17.82 -19.58
CA SER A 125 -18.40 -16.62 -19.69
C SER A 125 -19.20 -15.34 -19.49
N TYR A 126 -18.61 -14.42 -18.73
CA TYR A 126 -19.26 -13.23 -18.21
C TYR A 126 -18.35 -12.00 -18.35
N PHE A 127 -18.99 -10.82 -18.38
CA PHE A 127 -18.32 -9.58 -18.03
C PHE A 127 -18.57 -9.32 -16.55
N VAL A 128 -17.51 -9.10 -15.77
CA VAL A 128 -17.59 -8.88 -14.32
C VAL A 128 -17.14 -7.48 -13.89
N GLY A 129 -17.00 -6.55 -14.84
CA GLY A 129 -16.44 -5.21 -14.61
C GLY A 129 -15.02 -5.08 -15.17
N GLU A 130 -14.44 -3.89 -15.08
CA GLU A 130 -13.05 -3.66 -15.50
C GLU A 130 -12.09 -4.21 -14.43
N ILE A 131 -11.15 -5.06 -14.84
CA ILE A 131 -10.15 -5.65 -13.94
C ILE A 131 -8.74 -5.45 -14.48
N GLU A 132 -7.77 -5.47 -13.57
CA GLU A 132 -6.34 -5.47 -13.87
C GLU A 132 -5.67 -6.71 -13.26
N LEU A 133 -4.71 -7.26 -13.99
CA LEU A 133 -3.85 -8.35 -13.53
C LEU A 133 -2.39 -7.95 -13.78
N ASN A 134 -1.68 -7.64 -12.69
CA ASN A 134 -0.34 -7.04 -12.70
C ASN A 134 0.79 -8.00 -13.14
N HIS A 135 0.50 -9.27 -13.37
CA HIS A 135 1.49 -10.28 -13.77
C HIS A 135 1.19 -10.86 -15.16
N TYR A 136 2.21 -11.01 -15.99
CA TYR A 136 2.14 -11.83 -17.21
C TYR A 136 1.72 -13.27 -16.82
N PRO A 137 0.78 -13.90 -17.55
CA PRO A 137 0.25 -13.56 -18.87
C PRO A 137 -0.97 -12.63 -18.90
N HIS A 138 -1.22 -11.85 -17.85
CA HIS A 138 -2.39 -10.96 -17.70
C HIS A 138 -3.74 -11.70 -17.70
N PHE A 139 -3.71 -12.98 -17.35
CA PHE A 139 -4.87 -13.77 -16.95
C PHE A 139 -4.48 -14.71 -15.80
N LYS A 140 -5.45 -15.08 -14.96
CA LYS A 140 -5.25 -16.03 -13.86
C LYS A 140 -6.44 -16.97 -13.73
N CYS A 141 -6.16 -18.27 -13.64
CA CYS A 141 -7.16 -19.29 -13.35
C CYS A 141 -7.07 -19.76 -11.90
N PHE A 142 -8.22 -19.76 -11.21
CA PHE A 142 -8.39 -20.16 -9.83
C PHE A 142 -9.04 -21.53 -9.77
N LYS A 143 -8.38 -22.48 -9.11
CA LYS A 143 -8.90 -23.83 -8.84
C LYS A 143 -9.48 -23.87 -7.43
N PRO A 144 -10.61 -24.57 -7.23
CA PRO A 144 -11.25 -24.60 -5.93
C PRO A 144 -10.51 -25.51 -4.97
N GLU A 145 -10.31 -25.02 -3.75
CA GLU A 145 -9.93 -25.80 -2.59
C GLU A 145 -11.16 -25.93 -1.69
N ASN A 146 -11.62 -27.16 -1.42
CA ASN A 146 -12.86 -27.41 -0.69
C ASN A 146 -14.10 -26.72 -1.31
N ASN A 147 -14.22 -26.77 -2.64
CA ASN A 147 -15.28 -26.11 -3.44
C ASN A 147 -15.32 -24.59 -3.30
N LYS A 148 -14.20 -23.97 -2.93
CA LYS A 148 -14.07 -22.52 -2.84
C LYS A 148 -12.80 -22.03 -3.48
N ILE A 149 -12.87 -20.85 -4.09
CA ILE A 149 -11.69 -20.09 -4.50
C ILE A 149 -11.55 -18.90 -3.56
N GLU A 150 -10.31 -18.47 -3.32
CA GLU A 150 -10.00 -17.23 -2.62
C GLU A 150 -9.24 -16.30 -3.57
N MET A 151 -9.60 -15.03 -3.58
CA MET A 151 -8.87 -13.99 -4.31
C MET A 151 -8.92 -12.67 -3.55
N GLY A 152 -7.87 -11.87 -3.69
CA GLY A 152 -7.83 -10.48 -3.27
C GLY A 152 -8.37 -9.57 -4.37
N ILE A 153 -9.15 -8.57 -3.99
CA ILE A 153 -9.68 -7.54 -4.87
C ILE A 153 -9.27 -6.20 -4.28
N GLU A 154 -8.52 -5.40 -5.05
CA GLU A 154 -8.12 -4.05 -4.68
C GLU A 154 -8.75 -3.01 -5.62
N GLY A 155 -9.33 -1.96 -5.06
CA GLY A 155 -9.95 -0.87 -5.84
C GLY A 155 -8.93 0.11 -6.43
N LEU A 156 -9.03 0.38 -7.73
CA LEU A 156 -8.21 1.39 -8.43
C LEU A 156 -9.02 2.61 -8.90
N GLY A 157 -10.21 2.82 -8.31
CA GLY A 157 -11.10 3.95 -8.57
C GLY A 157 -12.04 3.77 -9.77
N ASN A 158 -11.62 3.08 -10.83
CA ASN A 158 -12.45 2.76 -11.99
C ASN A 158 -12.38 1.30 -12.46
N LYS A 159 -11.55 0.48 -11.80
CA LYS A 159 -11.32 -0.94 -12.08
C LYS A 159 -10.81 -1.61 -10.82
N ALA A 160 -10.78 -2.94 -10.79
CA ALA A 160 -10.25 -3.69 -9.66
C ALA A 160 -8.97 -4.45 -10.03
N LEU A 161 -7.92 -4.36 -9.22
CA LEU A 161 -6.76 -5.23 -9.30
C LEU A 161 -7.09 -6.58 -8.64
N ILE A 162 -6.82 -7.67 -9.37
CA ILE A 162 -7.08 -9.04 -8.90
C ILE A 162 -5.77 -9.68 -8.45
N LEU A 163 -5.75 -10.17 -7.22
CA LEU A 163 -4.56 -10.76 -6.59
C LEU A 163 -4.82 -12.24 -6.25
N SER A 164 -4.01 -13.13 -6.80
CA SER A 164 -4.06 -14.57 -6.47
C SER A 164 -3.20 -14.96 -5.27
N GLU A 165 -2.20 -14.13 -4.99
CA GLU A 165 -1.32 -14.26 -3.85
C GLU A 165 -1.33 -12.91 -3.15
N PHE A 166 -1.61 -12.93 -1.85
CA PHE A 166 -1.60 -11.75 -0.99
C PHE A 166 -0.51 -11.86 0.07
N VAL A 167 0.41 -12.82 -0.08
CA VAL A 167 1.57 -13.04 0.80
C VAL A 167 2.82 -13.20 -0.04
N ALA A 168 3.77 -12.27 0.06
CA ALA A 168 5.12 -12.44 -0.47
C ALA A 168 6.05 -12.87 0.67
N SER A 169 6.93 -13.85 0.46
CA SER A 169 7.83 -14.35 1.52
C SER A 169 9.23 -14.65 1.02
N VAL A 170 10.22 -14.48 1.89
CA VAL A 170 11.63 -14.83 1.63
C VAL A 170 12.27 -15.40 2.88
N ASP A 171 13.21 -16.32 2.68
CA ASP A 171 14.06 -16.83 3.77
C ASP A 171 15.21 -15.85 4.01
N LEU A 172 15.45 -15.50 5.28
CA LEU A 172 16.55 -14.63 5.67
C LEU A 172 17.88 -15.36 5.54
N ASN A 173 18.83 -14.70 4.86
CA ASN A 173 20.20 -15.16 4.66
C ASN A 173 21.15 -14.01 5.06
N PRO A 174 21.85 -14.10 6.20
CA PRO A 174 22.72 -13.03 6.67
C PRO A 174 23.96 -12.83 5.79
N GLU A 175 24.24 -13.72 4.83
CA GLU A 175 25.42 -13.63 3.96
C GLU A 175 25.23 -12.71 2.75
N GLU A 176 23.99 -12.30 2.46
CA GLU A 176 23.65 -11.48 1.30
C GLU A 176 22.63 -10.39 1.66
N GLU A 177 22.50 -9.42 0.78
CA GLU A 177 21.38 -8.46 0.83
C GLU A 177 20.16 -9.11 0.19
N ILE A 178 18.99 -8.93 0.80
CA ILE A 178 17.75 -9.53 0.34
C ILE A 178 16.75 -8.43 0.01
N GLU A 179 16.10 -8.59 -1.14
CA GLU A 179 14.96 -7.80 -1.54
C GLU A 179 13.67 -8.64 -1.42
N LEU A 180 12.68 -8.13 -0.69
CA LEU A 180 11.33 -8.71 -0.64
C LEU A 180 10.32 -7.67 -1.12
N VAL A 181 9.63 -7.97 -2.22
CA VAL A 181 8.58 -7.11 -2.80
C VAL A 181 7.22 -7.75 -2.54
N SER A 182 6.23 -6.95 -2.13
CA SER A 182 4.85 -7.40 -1.95
C SER A 182 4.23 -7.84 -3.28
N THR A 183 3.16 -8.64 -3.22
CA THR A 183 2.53 -9.20 -4.43
C THR A 183 1.79 -8.17 -5.28
N ASP A 184 1.48 -7.00 -4.72
CA ASP A 184 0.96 -5.83 -5.44
C ASP A 184 2.07 -4.91 -5.98
N GLY A 185 3.34 -5.12 -5.59
CA GLY A 185 4.47 -4.27 -5.95
C GLY A 185 4.48 -2.89 -5.29
N VAL A 186 3.65 -2.68 -4.25
CA VAL A 186 3.51 -1.40 -3.53
C VAL A 186 4.55 -1.26 -2.41
N ILE A 187 5.01 -2.38 -1.84
CA ILE A 187 6.01 -2.44 -0.78
C ILE A 187 7.25 -3.18 -1.26
N LYS A 188 8.40 -2.64 -0.90
CA LYS A 188 9.71 -3.25 -1.06
C LYS A 188 10.49 -3.16 0.25
N LEU A 189 10.99 -4.29 0.73
CA LEU A 189 11.92 -4.37 1.84
C LEU A 189 13.33 -4.61 1.31
N ILE A 190 14.29 -3.79 1.72
CA ILE A 190 15.71 -4.03 1.53
C ILE A 190 16.30 -4.44 2.88
N ILE A 191 16.81 -5.67 2.93
CA ILE A 191 17.39 -6.27 4.13
C ILE A 191 18.89 -6.33 3.93
N PRO A 192 19.69 -5.47 4.59
CA PRO A 192 21.12 -5.42 4.39
C PRO A 192 21.82 -6.72 4.79
N LYS A 193 22.97 -7.00 4.17
CA LYS A 193 23.85 -8.10 4.57
C LYS A 193 24.15 -8.05 6.08
N GLY A 194 24.17 -9.23 6.71
CA GLY A 194 24.42 -9.42 8.14
C GLY A 194 23.19 -9.25 9.02
N THR A 195 22.02 -8.97 8.44
CA THR A 195 20.77 -8.83 9.19
C THR A 195 20.25 -10.19 9.65
N THR A 196 19.90 -10.27 10.92
CA THR A 196 19.23 -11.42 11.54
C THR A 196 17.98 -10.94 12.26
N ALA A 197 16.95 -11.78 12.35
CA ALA A 197 15.72 -11.47 13.07
C ALA A 197 15.45 -12.48 14.20
N ALA A 198 14.77 -12.04 15.25
CA ALA A 198 14.33 -12.92 16.34
C ALA A 198 13.01 -12.49 16.98
N ILE A 199 12.28 -13.44 17.57
CA ILE A 199 11.12 -13.23 18.45
C ILE A 199 11.41 -13.91 19.78
N ASP A 200 11.42 -13.17 20.88
CA ASP A 200 11.76 -13.70 22.22
C ASP A 200 13.06 -14.53 22.22
N SER A 201 14.11 -14.01 21.57
CA SER A 201 15.40 -14.71 21.36
C SER A 201 15.37 -15.96 20.49
N ARG A 202 14.22 -16.33 19.89
CA ARG A 202 14.13 -17.42 18.91
C ARG A 202 14.39 -16.86 17.52
N PRO A 203 15.34 -17.44 16.75
CA PRO A 203 15.67 -16.94 15.43
C PRO A 203 14.48 -17.06 14.47
N VAL A 204 14.29 -16.02 13.66
CA VAL A 204 13.33 -15.99 12.57
C VAL A 204 14.11 -16.15 11.27
N ASN A 205 13.79 -17.19 10.53
CA ASN A 205 14.49 -17.51 9.27
C ASN A 205 13.65 -17.20 8.03
N ARG A 206 12.38 -16.86 8.19
CA ARG A 206 11.47 -16.54 7.10
C ARG A 206 10.60 -15.36 7.48
N ILE A 207 10.49 -14.43 6.55
CA ILE A 207 9.68 -13.23 6.69
C ILE A 207 8.69 -13.14 5.53
N SER A 208 7.58 -12.46 5.76
CA SER A 208 6.60 -12.22 4.70
C SER A 208 5.86 -10.90 4.86
N ILE A 209 5.41 -10.36 3.73
CA ILE A 209 4.51 -9.22 3.64
C ILE A 209 3.15 -9.77 3.22
N GLU A 210 2.12 -9.54 4.03
CA GLU A 210 0.74 -9.91 3.73
C GLU A 210 -0.11 -8.64 3.55
N ILE A 211 -0.87 -8.59 2.45
CA ILE A 211 -1.88 -7.55 2.24
C ILE A 211 -3.10 -7.93 3.08
N VAL A 212 -3.55 -7.02 3.93
CA VAL A 212 -4.68 -7.25 4.85
C VAL A 212 -5.84 -6.32 4.56
N GLU A 213 -7.05 -6.75 4.89
CA GLU A 213 -8.25 -5.94 4.75
C GLU A 213 -8.15 -4.69 5.63
N THR A 214 -8.47 -3.53 5.07
CA THR A 214 -8.45 -2.26 5.79
C THR A 214 -9.51 -2.29 6.91
N PRO A 215 -9.12 -2.20 8.20
CA PRO A 215 -10.09 -2.19 9.28
C PRO A 215 -10.98 -0.95 9.19
N ALA A 216 -12.30 -1.16 9.35
CA ALA A 216 -13.30 -0.10 9.30
C ALA A 216 -13.13 1.00 10.38
N THR A 217 -12.32 0.76 11.40
CA THR A 217 -12.08 1.68 12.52
C THR A 217 -10.98 2.71 12.26
N LEU A 218 -10.17 2.52 11.22
CA LEU A 218 -9.09 3.44 10.90
C LEU A 218 -9.60 4.49 9.90
N ASP A 219 -9.55 5.76 10.31
CA ASP A 219 -9.96 6.90 9.52
C ASP A 219 -9.29 6.90 8.14
N ALA A 220 -10.08 7.11 7.09
CA ALA A 220 -9.61 7.12 5.72
C ALA A 220 -8.85 8.42 5.40
N GLU A 221 -9.21 9.53 6.06
CA GLU A 221 -8.68 10.86 5.72
C GLU A 221 -7.20 11.04 6.06
N GLN A 222 -6.65 10.22 6.97
CA GLN A 222 -5.26 10.31 7.40
C GLN A 222 -4.34 9.26 6.76
N LYS A 223 -4.86 8.40 5.87
CA LYS A 223 -4.08 7.32 5.26
C LYS A 223 -3.58 7.72 3.89
N ALA A 224 -2.26 7.76 3.75
CA ALA A 224 -1.60 7.86 2.46
C ALA A 224 -1.30 6.48 1.85
N SER A 225 -1.74 5.37 2.45
CA SER A 225 -1.50 4.02 1.91
C SER A 225 -2.38 2.94 2.55
N ASP A 226 -2.45 1.76 1.92
CA ASP A 226 -3.10 0.54 2.45
C ASP A 226 -2.48 0.02 3.76
N ILE A 227 -3.00 -1.08 4.30
CA ILE A 227 -2.42 -1.72 5.48
C ILE A 227 -1.77 -3.03 5.08
N HIS A 228 -0.54 -3.22 5.54
CA HIS A 228 0.20 -4.45 5.33
C HIS A 228 0.63 -5.04 6.66
N ASN A 229 0.56 -6.37 6.74
CA ASN A 229 0.97 -7.14 7.89
C ASN A 229 2.31 -7.83 7.60
N PHE A 230 3.33 -7.49 8.38
CA PHE A 230 4.65 -8.09 8.25
C PHE A 230 4.77 -9.26 9.23
N LYS A 231 5.04 -10.46 8.72
CA LYS A 231 5.15 -11.68 9.52
C LYS A 231 6.59 -12.20 9.59
N PRO A 232 6.95 -12.86 10.70
CA PRO A 232 6.15 -13.02 11.90
C PRO A 232 6.07 -11.71 12.70
N SER A 233 4.87 -11.40 13.21
CA SER A 233 4.63 -10.19 14.01
C SER A 233 5.53 -10.17 15.26
N GLY A 234 6.08 -9.00 15.60
CA GLY A 234 7.00 -8.86 16.71
C GLY A 234 8.44 -9.31 16.43
N ALA A 235 8.78 -9.74 15.21
CA ALA A 235 10.18 -10.00 14.86
C ALA A 235 10.99 -8.70 15.01
N VAL A 236 12.12 -8.77 15.70
CA VAL A 236 13.07 -7.67 15.86
C VAL A 236 14.32 -7.99 15.07
N PHE A 237 14.75 -7.05 14.23
CA PHE A 237 15.96 -7.16 13.42
C PHE A 237 17.16 -6.60 14.19
N ARG A 238 18.29 -7.28 14.07
CA ARG A 238 19.55 -6.83 14.67
C ARG A 238 20.09 -5.56 13.98
N ASN A 239 19.87 -5.46 12.67
CA ASN A 239 20.16 -4.28 11.87
C ASN A 239 18.83 -3.73 11.36
N LYS A 240 18.70 -2.40 11.29
CA LYS A 240 17.55 -1.78 10.64
C LYS A 240 17.49 -2.20 9.18
N ILE A 241 16.26 -2.36 8.67
CA ILE A 241 15.98 -2.64 7.27
C ILE A 241 15.27 -1.43 6.66
N GLU A 242 15.38 -1.27 5.34
CA GLU A 242 14.67 -0.21 4.63
C GLU A 242 13.32 -0.72 4.15
N LEU A 243 12.27 0.01 4.51
CA LEU A 243 10.92 -0.15 4.00
C LEU A 243 10.66 0.95 2.98
N ILE A 244 10.63 0.58 1.70
CA ILE A 244 10.27 1.46 0.60
C ILE A 244 8.81 1.19 0.26
N ARG A 245 8.00 2.24 0.18
CA ARG A 245 6.57 2.09 -0.04
C ARG A 245 5.99 3.21 -0.88
N LYS A 246 5.08 2.85 -1.79
CA LYS A 246 4.31 3.84 -2.54
C LYS A 246 3.21 4.47 -1.70
N TYR A 247 3.06 5.78 -1.79
CA TYR A 247 1.97 6.53 -1.15
C TYR A 247 0.96 7.03 -2.19
N ASP A 248 -0.25 7.31 -1.73
CA ASP A 248 -1.34 7.83 -2.53
C ASP A 248 -1.23 9.35 -2.70
N SER A 249 -0.88 9.79 -3.91
CA SER A 249 -0.77 11.21 -4.26
C SER A 249 -2.12 11.92 -4.38
N SER A 250 -3.25 11.21 -4.35
CA SER A 250 -4.57 11.83 -4.26
C SER A 250 -4.90 12.29 -2.85
N VAL A 251 -4.34 11.63 -1.83
CA VAL A 251 -4.47 12.02 -0.41
C VAL A 251 -3.39 13.02 -0.02
N VAL A 252 -2.17 12.83 -0.52
CA VAL A 252 -1.04 13.72 -0.22
C VAL A 252 -0.85 14.73 -1.34
N THR A 253 -1.29 15.97 -1.12
CA THR A 253 -1.16 17.04 -2.11
C THR A 253 0.28 17.53 -2.23
N GLY A 254 0.84 17.49 -3.44
CA GLY A 254 2.20 17.96 -3.72
C GLY A 254 3.28 16.98 -3.26
N CYS A 255 4.47 17.51 -2.97
CA CYS A 255 5.59 16.73 -2.47
C CYS A 255 5.66 16.93 -0.94
N PRO A 256 5.29 15.92 -0.13
CA PRO A 256 5.30 16.06 1.32
C PRO A 256 6.73 16.24 1.82
N GLU A 257 6.93 17.09 2.83
CA GLU A 257 8.23 17.21 3.51
C GLU A 257 8.52 16.02 4.43
N SER A 258 7.47 15.41 4.98
CA SER A 258 7.56 14.26 5.87
C SER A 258 6.31 13.38 5.76
N LEU A 259 6.51 12.08 5.89
CA LEU A 259 5.45 11.09 6.06
C LEU A 259 5.81 10.20 7.26
N VAL A 260 4.81 9.63 7.91
CA VAL A 260 5.02 8.78 9.09
C VAL A 260 4.51 7.37 8.81
N TRP A 261 5.35 6.40 9.11
CA TRP A 261 4.95 5.01 9.19
C TRP A 261 4.38 4.71 10.58
N TYR A 262 3.06 4.52 10.65
CA TYR A 262 2.35 4.15 11.87
C TYR A 262 2.39 2.64 12.05
N GLN A 263 3.31 2.18 12.87
CA GLN A 263 3.40 0.76 13.23
C GLN A 263 2.45 0.45 14.40
N ARG A 264 1.67 -0.63 14.29
CA ARG A 264 0.68 -1.03 15.29
C ARG A 264 0.81 -2.50 15.69
N HIS A 265 0.48 -2.81 16.94
CA HIS A 265 0.35 -4.18 17.43
C HIS A 265 -0.90 -4.85 16.85
N GLU A 266 -0.96 -6.20 16.84
CA GLU A 266 -2.09 -7.00 16.33
C GLU A 266 -3.46 -6.60 16.91
N ASP A 267 -3.50 -6.00 18.11
CA ASP A 267 -4.70 -5.49 18.77
C ASP A 267 -5.16 -4.10 18.30
N GLY A 268 -4.43 -3.46 17.38
CA GLY A 268 -4.71 -2.12 16.88
C GLY A 268 -4.01 -0.98 17.63
N SER A 269 -3.36 -1.25 18.78
CA SER A 269 -2.66 -0.21 19.54
C SER A 269 -1.42 0.29 18.80
N LEU A 270 -1.10 1.58 18.97
CA LEU A 270 0.09 2.19 18.36
C LEU A 270 1.35 1.61 19.01
N LYS A 271 2.26 1.11 18.19
CA LYS A 271 3.55 0.54 18.61
C LYS A 271 4.68 1.54 18.44
N ALA A 272 4.76 2.19 17.27
CA ALA A 272 5.79 3.17 16.95
C ALA A 272 5.34 4.10 15.81
N GLU A 273 5.90 5.30 15.81
CA GLU A 273 5.80 6.28 14.72
C GLU A 273 7.21 6.46 14.15
N ILE A 274 7.38 6.12 12.88
CA ILE A 274 8.69 6.13 12.25
C ILE A 274 8.67 7.19 11.13
N PRO A 275 9.39 8.30 11.27
CA PRO A 275 9.41 9.34 10.25
C PRO A 275 10.11 8.83 8.99
N SER A 276 9.71 9.36 7.84
CA SER A 276 10.33 9.10 6.55
C SER A 276 11.81 9.49 6.56
N LYS A 277 12.65 8.62 6.01
CA LYS A 277 14.08 8.86 5.76
C LYS A 277 14.28 9.61 4.44
N GLU A 278 13.54 9.24 3.40
CA GLU A 278 13.64 9.81 2.06
C GLU A 278 12.27 9.75 1.38
N ILE A 279 11.95 10.76 0.57
CA ILE A 279 10.70 10.83 -0.21
C ILE A 279 11.05 11.11 -1.67
N ASN A 280 10.67 10.19 -2.56
CA ASN A 280 10.75 10.33 -4.00
C ASN A 280 9.38 10.71 -4.56
N CYS A 281 9.17 12.01 -4.76
CA CYS A 281 7.89 12.56 -5.22
C CYS A 281 7.55 12.25 -6.68
N GLU A 282 8.53 11.93 -7.52
CA GLU A 282 8.27 11.52 -8.91
C GLU A 282 7.73 10.09 -8.99
N ALA A 283 8.29 9.19 -8.16
CA ALA A 283 7.83 7.80 -8.06
C ALA A 283 6.66 7.62 -7.09
N HIS A 284 6.33 8.65 -6.31
CA HIS A 284 5.42 8.60 -5.16
C HIS A 284 5.83 7.51 -4.17
N GLU A 285 7.13 7.43 -3.87
CA GLU A 285 7.73 6.45 -2.95
C GLU A 285 8.30 7.14 -1.73
N VAL A 286 8.22 6.47 -0.58
CA VAL A 286 8.83 6.91 0.67
C VAL A 286 9.60 5.76 1.30
N THR A 287 10.77 6.07 1.85
CA THR A 287 11.66 5.13 2.51
C THR A 287 11.61 5.37 4.02
N PHE A 288 11.49 4.29 4.79
CA PHE A 288 11.57 4.26 6.25
C PHE A 288 12.66 3.31 6.70
N GLU A 289 13.26 3.55 7.87
CA GLU A 289 14.11 2.56 8.53
C GLU A 289 13.36 1.91 9.68
N ILE A 290 13.09 0.61 9.56
CA ILE A 290 12.37 -0.14 10.59
C ILE A 290 13.29 -1.20 11.21
N ASP A 291 13.12 -1.45 12.50
CA ASP A 291 13.89 -2.44 13.26
C ASP A 291 13.04 -3.63 13.71
N SER A 292 11.76 -3.62 13.39
CA SER A 292 10.86 -4.68 13.80
C SER A 292 9.63 -4.79 12.91
N PHE A 293 9.04 -5.98 12.88
CA PHE A 293 7.80 -6.28 12.18
C PHE A 293 6.58 -6.12 13.07
N SER A 294 5.51 -5.70 12.41
CA SER A 294 4.14 -5.54 12.93
C SER A 294 3.25 -5.30 11.71
N PHE A 295 2.02 -4.81 11.87
CA PHE A 295 1.31 -4.19 10.74
C PHE A 295 1.44 -2.65 10.80
N GLY A 296 1.21 -1.98 9.66
CA GLY A 296 1.24 -0.52 9.62
C GLY A 296 0.80 0.09 8.29
N TYR A 297 0.74 1.41 8.29
CA TYR A 297 0.39 2.25 7.14
C TYR A 297 1.15 3.57 7.17
N ILE A 298 1.23 4.22 6.01
CA ILE A 298 1.70 5.60 5.87
C ILE A 298 0.54 6.54 6.17
N GLY A 299 0.79 7.53 7.02
CA GLY A 299 -0.08 8.69 7.17
C GLY A 299 0.72 9.98 7.20
N THR A 300 -0.01 11.10 7.13
CA THR A 300 0.55 12.41 7.45
C THR A 300 0.64 12.57 8.97
N PRO A 301 1.64 13.32 9.48
CA PRO A 301 1.67 13.70 10.90
C PRO A 301 0.31 14.27 11.38
N PRO A 302 -0.11 13.96 12.62
CA PRO A 302 -1.45 14.28 13.09
C PRO A 302 -1.58 15.75 13.52
N CYS A 303 -2.21 16.56 12.68
CA CYS A 303 -2.50 17.95 13.02
C CYS A 303 -3.70 18.14 13.97
N GLY A 304 -3.64 19.22 14.74
CA GLY A 304 -4.67 19.74 15.64
C GLY A 304 -4.43 19.54 17.13
N ASN A 305 -3.25 19.12 17.57
CA ASN A 305 -2.92 18.89 18.98
C ASN A 305 -2.25 20.11 19.67
N ASN A 306 -2.02 21.21 18.94
CA ASN A 306 -1.30 22.43 19.34
C ASN A 306 0.18 22.20 19.74
N ILE A 307 0.80 21.14 19.26
CA ILE A 307 2.21 20.83 19.45
C ILE A 307 2.81 20.65 18.06
N CYS A 308 3.72 21.53 17.65
CA CYS A 308 4.41 21.39 16.37
C CYS A 308 5.44 20.24 16.45
N GLU A 309 5.04 19.04 16.04
CA GLU A 309 5.82 17.82 16.11
C GLU A 309 6.89 17.74 15.01
N THR A 310 7.77 16.74 15.10
CA THR A 310 8.83 16.57 14.08
C THR A 310 8.22 16.18 12.74
N GLY A 311 8.43 17.01 11.72
CA GLY A 311 7.85 16.83 10.38
C GLY A 311 6.59 17.66 10.15
N GLU A 312 6.10 18.37 11.16
CA GLU A 312 5.06 19.38 11.01
C GLU A 312 5.68 20.76 10.76
N ASN A 313 4.99 21.56 9.97
CA ASN A 313 5.32 22.94 9.67
C ASN A 313 4.05 23.74 9.37
N HIS A 314 4.18 25.03 9.11
CA HIS A 314 3.04 25.90 8.84
C HIS A 314 2.25 25.49 7.57
N ASN A 315 2.88 24.85 6.59
CA ASN A 315 2.24 24.48 5.33
C ASN A 315 1.42 23.19 5.43
N ASN A 316 1.91 22.18 6.17
CA ASN A 316 1.20 20.91 6.33
C ASN A 316 0.36 20.84 7.62
N CYS A 317 0.66 21.70 8.59
CA CYS A 317 0.05 21.70 9.92
C CYS A 317 -0.14 23.10 10.51
N PRO A 318 -0.82 24.04 9.80
CA PRO A 318 -0.95 25.42 10.25
C PRO A 318 -1.66 25.56 11.61
N GLN A 319 -2.47 24.57 11.99
CA GLN A 319 -3.17 24.56 13.27
C GLN A 319 -2.22 24.41 14.46
N ASP A 320 -1.14 23.63 14.31
CA ASP A 320 -0.20 23.33 15.40
C ASP A 320 1.13 24.08 15.25
N CYS A 321 1.51 24.36 14.00
CA CYS A 321 2.72 25.08 13.64
C CYS A 321 2.35 26.46 13.07
N ALA A 322 2.20 27.44 13.95
CA ALA A 322 2.05 28.83 13.51
C ALA A 322 3.30 29.30 12.75
N GLU A 323 3.10 30.23 11.82
CA GLU A 323 4.19 30.87 11.08
C GLU A 323 5.16 31.54 12.06
N CYS A 324 6.47 31.47 11.78
CA CYS A 324 7.44 32.14 12.64
C CYS A 324 7.40 33.62 12.36
N GLU A 325 7.05 34.40 13.37
CA GLU A 325 6.97 35.85 13.29
C GLU A 325 8.09 36.47 14.12
N LEU A 326 8.95 37.26 13.48
CA LEU A 326 9.98 38.03 14.18
C LEU A 326 9.31 39.23 14.85
N ILE A 327 9.32 39.26 16.19
CA ILE A 327 8.66 40.30 16.98
C ILE A 327 9.60 41.48 17.21
N ASN A 328 10.88 41.19 17.49
CA ASN A 328 11.84 42.23 17.86
C ASN A 328 13.28 41.80 17.53
N ALA A 329 14.13 42.77 17.25
CA ALA A 329 15.56 42.59 17.03
C ALA A 329 16.31 43.76 17.68
N TYR A 330 17.34 43.46 18.48
CA TYR A 330 18.12 44.49 19.16
C TYR A 330 19.55 44.04 19.46
N LEU A 331 20.46 45.02 19.53
CA LEU A 331 21.82 44.85 20.00
C LEU A 331 21.80 44.89 21.53
N LYS A 332 22.48 43.96 22.20
CA LYS A 332 22.51 43.92 23.66
C LYS A 332 23.37 45.04 24.28
N GLN A 333 24.25 45.63 23.49
CA GLN A 333 25.09 46.77 23.85
C GLN A 333 24.80 47.91 22.87
N GLU A 334 24.69 49.13 23.38
CA GLU A 334 24.43 50.35 22.59
C GLU A 334 25.72 50.96 22.02
N GLU A 335 26.86 50.65 22.62
CA GLU A 335 28.19 51.11 22.19
C GLU A 335 29.16 49.93 22.23
N ALA A 336 30.05 49.86 21.24
CA ALA A 336 31.12 48.88 21.15
C ALA A 336 32.38 49.55 20.60
N VAL A 337 33.55 49.16 21.10
CA VAL A 337 34.84 49.57 20.53
C VAL A 337 35.34 48.55 19.50
N GLU A 338 36.33 48.92 18.70
CA GLU A 338 37.02 48.00 17.77
C GLU A 338 37.35 46.67 18.46
N ASP A 339 37.08 45.58 17.76
CA ASP A 339 37.32 44.20 18.20
C ASP A 339 36.47 43.74 19.41
N GLU A 340 35.50 44.53 19.88
CA GLU A 340 34.58 44.13 20.94
C GLU A 340 33.47 43.21 20.40
N GLN A 341 33.14 42.15 21.13
CA GLN A 341 32.03 41.26 20.76
C GLN A 341 30.69 41.84 21.22
N VAL A 342 29.78 42.03 20.27
CA VAL A 342 28.41 42.49 20.48
C VAL A 342 27.44 41.33 20.29
N ALA A 343 26.49 41.19 21.22
CA ALA A 343 25.43 40.18 21.10
C ALA A 343 24.23 40.75 20.33
N LEU A 344 23.90 40.10 19.22
CA LEU A 344 22.70 40.40 18.43
C LEU A 344 21.59 39.46 18.88
N VAL A 345 20.46 40.02 19.27
CA VAL A 345 19.33 39.26 19.81
C VAL A 345 18.11 39.45 18.93
N VAL A 346 17.51 38.34 18.50
CA VAL A 346 16.22 38.31 17.81
C VAL A 346 15.21 37.58 18.67
N ILE A 347 14.04 38.18 18.85
CA ILE A 347 12.88 37.61 19.52
C ILE A 347 11.84 37.29 18.46
N GLY A 348 11.34 36.06 18.48
CA GLY A 348 10.32 35.60 17.54
C GLY A 348 9.27 34.73 18.23
N GLU A 349 8.08 34.68 17.66
CA GLU A 349 7.01 33.78 18.06
C GLU A 349 6.98 32.58 17.13
N ASN A 350 6.82 31.37 17.66
CA ASN A 350 6.75 30.14 16.85
C ASN A 350 8.00 29.88 15.99
N CYS A 351 9.16 30.35 16.47
CA CYS A 351 10.44 30.25 15.77
C CYS A 351 11.36 29.16 16.33
N ASN A 352 10.98 28.44 17.38
CA ASN A 352 11.84 27.45 18.03
C ASN A 352 12.43 26.45 17.03
N ASN A 353 13.72 26.13 17.15
CA ASN A 353 14.51 25.29 16.24
C ASN A 353 14.70 25.83 14.80
N LYS A 354 14.14 27.00 14.45
CA LYS A 354 14.47 27.67 13.18
C LYS A 354 15.79 28.41 13.29
N GLN A 355 16.46 28.63 12.17
CA GLN A 355 17.69 29.42 12.08
C GLN A 355 17.36 30.82 11.56
N VAL A 356 18.08 31.81 12.08
CA VAL A 356 18.05 33.20 11.62
C VAL A 356 19.44 33.61 11.15
N THR A 357 19.47 34.34 10.03
CA THR A 357 20.70 34.91 9.48
C THR A 357 20.73 36.39 9.85
N PHE A 358 21.91 36.92 10.11
CA PHE A 358 22.07 38.31 10.52
C PHE A 358 22.89 39.04 9.46
N VAL A 359 22.46 40.23 9.10
CA VAL A 359 23.19 41.14 8.21
C VAL A 359 23.43 42.44 8.95
N VAL A 360 24.67 42.72 9.33
CA VAL A 360 25.08 43.95 10.01
C VAL A 360 25.45 45.01 8.97
N LYS A 361 25.04 46.25 9.24
CA LYS A 361 25.28 47.40 8.39
C LYS A 361 25.71 48.61 9.20
N GLU A 362 26.47 49.47 8.57
CA GLU A 362 26.88 50.78 9.07
C GLU A 362 25.78 51.80 8.73
N ASP A 363 25.24 52.53 9.73
CA ASP A 363 24.31 53.64 9.49
C ASP A 363 25.11 54.91 9.16
N ASP A 364 25.34 55.11 7.86
CA ASP A 364 26.11 56.24 7.34
C ASP A 364 25.24 57.30 6.68
N VAL A 365 25.64 58.56 6.85
CA VAL A 365 24.92 59.73 6.30
C VAL A 365 24.78 59.66 4.78
N LEU A 366 25.70 58.97 4.09
CA LEU A 366 25.71 58.84 2.63
C LEU A 366 25.30 57.45 2.12
N GLY A 367 24.62 56.67 2.97
CA GLY A 367 24.04 55.38 2.64
C GLY A 367 24.74 54.24 3.38
N ASP A 368 23.94 53.24 3.76
CA ASP A 368 24.40 52.16 4.62
C ASP A 368 25.31 51.17 3.88
N ASP A 369 26.53 50.99 4.39
CA ASP A 369 27.48 50.02 3.87
C ASP A 369 27.42 48.70 4.66
N SER A 370 27.85 47.60 4.03
CA SER A 370 27.86 46.28 4.66
C SER A 370 29.20 46.06 5.36
N VAL A 371 29.16 45.49 6.57
CA VAL A 371 30.38 45.13 7.31
C VAL A 371 31.20 44.06 6.56
N GLU A 372 32.49 43.96 6.85
CA GLU A 372 33.40 42.99 6.22
C GLU A 372 33.01 41.55 6.59
N ALA A 373 32.60 41.31 7.84
CA ALA A 373 32.17 40.01 8.33
C ALA A 373 30.82 40.07 9.06
N ASN A 374 29.80 39.39 8.50
CA ASN A 374 28.54 39.14 9.20
C ASN A 374 28.71 38.03 10.25
N PRO A 375 27.93 38.04 11.35
CA PRO A 375 28.02 37.00 12.35
C PRO A 375 27.42 35.67 11.87
N GLU A 376 27.75 34.59 12.57
CA GLU A 376 27.21 33.26 12.27
C GLU A 376 25.69 33.20 12.49
N GLN A 377 25.02 32.33 11.73
CA GLN A 377 23.59 32.03 11.91
C GLN A 377 23.33 31.49 13.32
N ALA A 378 22.18 31.83 13.89
CA ALA A 378 21.77 31.33 15.21
C ALA A 378 20.45 30.57 15.11
N ALA A 379 20.34 29.48 15.88
CA ALA A 379 19.08 28.80 16.09
C ALA A 379 18.28 29.49 17.23
N PHE A 380 16.97 29.58 17.07
CA PHE A 380 16.07 29.95 18.16
C PHE A 380 16.02 28.84 19.22
N ILE A 381 16.28 29.20 20.47
CA ILE A 381 16.05 28.36 21.65
C ILE A 381 14.87 28.98 22.41
N GLY A 382 13.70 28.35 22.28
CA GLY A 382 12.43 28.98 22.63
C GLY A 382 12.11 30.13 21.66
N ASN A 383 11.80 31.31 22.19
CA ASN A 383 11.42 32.50 21.41
C ASN A 383 12.60 33.45 21.16
N LYS A 384 13.84 33.00 21.36
CA LYS A 384 15.04 33.84 21.28
C LYS A 384 16.18 33.17 20.52
N ALA A 385 16.75 33.89 19.56
CA ALA A 385 18.03 33.58 18.94
C ALA A 385 19.07 34.63 19.38
N THR A 386 20.32 34.21 19.55
CA THR A 386 21.41 35.12 19.89
C THR A 386 22.69 34.69 19.19
N THR A 387 23.34 35.62 18.50
CA THR A 387 24.67 35.43 17.91
C THR A 387 25.64 36.49 18.44
N LEU A 388 26.93 36.30 18.21
CA LEU A 388 27.98 37.26 18.53
C LEU A 388 28.59 37.78 17.24
N TRP A 389 28.78 39.08 17.16
CA TRP A 389 29.48 39.78 16.10
C TRP A 389 30.65 40.56 16.69
N THR A 390 31.78 40.62 15.99
CA THR A 390 32.93 41.42 16.42
C THR A 390 32.83 42.78 15.75
N ALA A 391 32.75 43.85 16.55
CA ALA A 391 32.63 45.20 16.04
C ALA A 391 33.87 45.59 15.25
N GLU A 392 33.66 45.94 13.99
CA GLU A 392 34.69 46.48 13.12
C GLU A 392 34.84 47.98 13.44
N LEU A 393 36.04 48.54 13.31
CA LEU A 393 36.24 49.98 13.42
C LEU A 393 36.45 50.53 12.02
N ASP A 394 35.46 51.24 11.50
CA ASP A 394 35.78 52.15 10.41
C ASP A 394 36.39 53.44 10.95
N LYS A 395 37.58 53.76 10.43
CA LYS A 395 38.27 54.98 10.81
C LYS A 395 37.58 56.14 10.12
N VAL A 396 37.04 57.03 10.95
CA VAL A 396 36.73 58.45 10.70
C VAL A 396 35.57 58.76 9.74
N GLY A 397 34.35 58.73 10.30
CA GLY A 397 33.35 59.73 9.94
C GLY A 397 33.89 61.14 10.26
N PHE A 398 33.92 62.01 9.24
CA PHE A 398 34.50 63.37 9.22
C PHE A 398 33.94 64.36 10.29
N LEU A 399 33.13 63.90 11.23
CA LEU A 399 32.42 64.71 12.24
C LEU A 399 32.42 64.13 13.67
N ASN A 400 33.28 63.17 14.03
CA ASN A 400 33.35 62.60 15.41
C ASN A 400 32.00 62.06 15.95
N LYS A 401 31.10 61.62 15.06
CA LYS A 401 29.95 60.82 15.45
C LYS A 401 30.36 59.36 15.34
N TYR A 402 30.19 58.61 16.43
CA TYR A 402 30.48 57.19 16.52
C TYR A 402 29.67 56.42 15.45
N PRO A 403 30.20 55.33 14.86
CA PRO A 403 29.42 54.51 13.94
C PRO A 403 28.22 53.90 14.68
N GLU A 404 27.03 54.10 14.14
CA GLU A 404 25.78 53.54 14.67
C GLU A 404 25.47 52.28 13.85
N TYR A 405 25.99 51.11 14.26
CA TYR A 405 25.68 49.85 13.57
C TYR A 405 24.22 49.44 13.80
N TYR A 406 23.58 48.89 12.77
CA TYR A 406 22.31 48.18 12.90
C TYR A 406 22.38 46.81 12.22
N PHE A 407 21.39 45.95 12.45
CA PHE A 407 21.31 44.68 11.74
C PHE A 407 19.90 44.35 11.25
N VAL A 408 19.86 43.54 10.21
CA VAL A 408 18.67 42.90 9.65
C VAL A 408 18.73 41.41 9.96
N ALA A 409 17.59 40.84 10.35
CA ALA A 409 17.43 39.44 10.75
C ALA A 409 16.45 38.70 9.85
#